data_AF-A0A4Y2I0E7-F1
#
_entry.id   AF-A0A4Y2I0E7-F1
#
_cell.length_a   1.000
_cell.length_b   1.000
_cell.length_c   1.000
_cell.angle_alpha   90.00
_cell.angle_beta   90.00
_cell.angle_gamma   90.00
#
_symmetry.space_group_name_H-M   'P 1'
#
loop_
_entity.id
_entity.type
_entity.pdbx_description
1 polymer ?
#
loop_
_entity_poly.entity_id
_entity_poly.type
_entity_poly.pdbx_seq_one_letter_code
_entity_poly.pdbx_strand_id
1 'polypeptide(L)'
;MARQRKDYNLLLLSAKCIECVVNEFTDLDEVSAKFLYADILIAVKKVISDDKIDCLMNLSLVLNEISKIMNDEDIKNYQHSDRIGNFNLVSLACKNKAIKVLEYIFSDKLQTLYNLSIKISGFRKNELLLSVKDEFSHNAFYYAIRSNMTDLLNILVEKWRSQYNDEVLDDILSQSYKELKLRNVSLTREMQLFVQSKILDLRFFHESTAGSCETGNSWIEIKERIELIVRYIQSIKNDYWDQDLDEKFIFIAEFIAKSIHILKELLRSTYDRLPWEEIEFCLILFIRCCKNSSESNLVYNCVLNKKQLLMHLFNFSVVLGAQHHKFENSDVMQLAKSVTLPRDNVIDKIIENNSEFRELYDDYEKIRNFCSLEVIKTYTDLIESSDTTGKRRHLLVSRLLQVMGEHLKNTLYSPNLSTTAANALLASLPLGTREIITKLRDSLSHEEALYIRSEIEKKTYLYKNIQRDISQIKNLIPHILHRIRIASVKSLMKKVKLSESIEDIREFYGPYRQSIDQYTKEIEKTILSIQSIKEDFECLEELLLSLDKAINDKEMILFEQMHYLIQKGKKDLEILSRHFVTTCSLFLTCML
;
A
#
# COMPACT_ATOMS: atom_id res chain seq x y z
N MET A 1 11.65 49.53 51.66
CA MET A 1 10.89 50.33 50.68
C MET A 1 10.50 49.39 49.56
N ALA A 2 9.21 49.07 49.39
CA ALA A 2 8.75 48.26 48.26
C ALA A 2 9.02 49.04 46.97
N ARG A 3 9.82 48.47 46.05
CA ARG A 3 10.04 49.07 44.73
C ARG A 3 8.73 48.93 43.94
N GLN A 4 8.26 50.03 43.37
CA GLN A 4 7.10 50.00 42.47
C GLN A 4 7.44 49.19 41.21
N ARG A 5 6.56 48.25 40.89
CA ARG A 5 6.58 47.41 39.68
C ARG A 5 6.60 48.28 38.42
N LYS A 6 7.43 47.91 37.44
CA LYS A 6 7.35 48.48 36.08
C LYS A 6 6.39 47.66 35.22
N ASP A 7 5.51 48.33 34.48
CA ASP A 7 4.62 47.67 33.52
C ASP A 7 5.37 47.33 32.24
N TYR A 8 5.84 46.08 32.13
CA TYR A 8 6.40 45.55 30.89
C TYR A 8 5.29 45.10 29.94
N ASN A 9 5.37 45.48 28.66
CA ASN A 9 4.53 44.88 27.63
C ASN A 9 5.07 43.49 27.26
N LEU A 10 4.69 42.49 28.05
CA LEU A 10 5.14 41.10 27.90
C LEU A 10 4.75 40.45 26.55
N LEU A 11 3.84 41.07 25.79
CA LEU A 11 3.38 40.59 24.48
C LEU A 11 4.27 41.04 23.31
N LEU A 12 5.24 41.93 23.56
CA LEU A 12 6.22 42.44 22.56
C LEU A 12 7.65 42.31 23.09
N LEU A 13 7.91 41.30 23.93
CA LEU A 13 9.20 41.12 24.57
C LEU A 13 10.29 40.92 23.51
N SER A 14 11.31 41.79 23.51
CA SER A 14 12.52 41.62 22.71
C SER A 14 13.61 40.91 23.52
N ALA A 15 14.60 40.31 22.85
CA ALA A 15 15.72 39.62 23.50
C ALA A 15 16.47 40.52 24.53
N LYS A 16 16.55 41.83 24.28
CA LYS A 16 17.18 42.81 25.20
C LYS A 16 16.39 43.06 26.48
N CYS A 17 15.10 42.71 26.53
CA CYS A 17 14.23 42.92 27.69
C CYS A 17 14.20 41.72 28.66
N ILE A 18 14.77 40.58 28.28
CA ILE A 18 14.76 39.34 29.08
C ILE A 18 15.48 39.56 30.42
N GLU A 19 16.72 40.07 30.38
CA GLU A 19 17.54 40.32 31.56
C GLU A 19 16.90 41.37 32.49
N CYS A 20 16.20 42.35 31.92
CA CYS A 20 15.47 43.35 32.70
C CYS A 20 14.31 42.76 33.50
N VAL A 21 13.55 41.84 32.91
CA VAL A 21 12.40 41.19 33.58
C VAL A 21 12.89 40.20 34.64
N VAL A 22 13.98 39.47 34.38
CA VAL A 22 14.57 38.55 35.36
C VAL A 22 15.16 39.29 36.56
N ASN A 23 15.88 40.39 36.33
CA ASN A 23 16.45 41.21 37.40
C ASN A 23 15.37 41.94 38.21
N GLU A 24 14.26 42.35 37.58
CA GLU A 24 13.12 42.87 38.34
C GLU A 24 12.53 41.75 39.21
N PHE A 25 12.33 40.55 38.67
CA PHE A 25 11.77 39.42 39.41
C PHE A 25 12.58 39.10 40.68
N THR A 26 13.92 39.15 40.63
CA THR A 26 14.79 38.91 41.80
C THR A 26 14.71 40.01 42.87
N ASP A 27 14.35 41.23 42.47
CA ASP A 27 14.33 42.40 43.35
C ASP A 27 12.96 42.65 44.00
N LEU A 28 11.94 41.86 43.64
CA LEU A 28 10.56 41.99 44.15
C LEU A 28 10.35 41.19 45.45
N ASP A 29 9.42 41.67 46.28
CA ASP A 29 8.89 40.88 47.39
C ASP A 29 8.02 39.72 46.90
N GLU A 30 7.77 38.73 47.77
CA GLU A 30 7.05 37.50 47.44
C GLU A 30 5.68 37.73 46.77
N VAL A 31 4.92 38.72 47.26
CA VAL A 31 3.58 39.04 46.73
C VAL A 31 3.71 39.64 45.32
N SER A 32 4.62 40.60 45.14
CA SER A 32 4.86 41.24 43.85
C SER A 32 5.44 40.28 42.80
N ALA A 33 6.37 39.40 43.22
CA ALA A 33 6.94 38.35 42.37
C ALA A 33 5.86 37.36 41.90
N LYS A 34 4.94 36.97 42.80
CA LYS A 34 3.77 36.13 42.44
C LYS A 34 2.90 36.79 41.37
N PHE A 35 2.62 38.08 41.47
CA PHE A 35 1.84 38.80 40.45
C PHE A 35 2.56 38.88 39.10
N LEU A 36 3.87 39.18 39.11
CA LEU A 36 4.65 39.22 37.88
C LEU A 36 4.71 37.85 37.19
N TYR A 37 4.89 36.77 37.96
CA TYR A 37 4.86 35.41 37.42
C TYR A 37 3.51 35.07 36.79
N ALA A 38 2.40 35.46 37.43
CA ALA A 38 1.06 35.28 36.87
C ALA A 38 0.87 36.01 35.53
N ASP A 39 1.36 37.24 35.42
CA ASP A 39 1.27 38.01 34.18
C ASP A 39 2.14 37.45 33.06
N ILE A 40 3.29 36.85 33.38
CA ILE A 40 4.10 36.09 32.42
C ILE A 40 3.33 34.86 31.89
N LEU A 41 2.65 34.11 32.76
CA LEU A 41 1.85 32.96 32.34
C LEU A 41 0.63 33.37 31.49
N ILE A 42 -0.02 34.47 31.84
CA ILE A 42 -1.11 35.06 31.01
C ILE A 42 -0.57 35.47 29.63
N ALA A 43 0.62 36.09 29.59
CA ALA A 43 1.26 36.45 28.33
C ALA A 43 1.57 35.22 27.47
N VAL A 44 2.09 34.13 28.07
CA VAL A 44 2.30 32.85 27.36
C VAL A 44 1.00 32.32 26.76
N LYS A 45 -0.09 32.28 27.53
CA LYS A 45 -1.40 31.82 27.05
C LYS A 45 -1.89 32.64 25.84
N LYS A 46 -1.70 33.96 25.89
CA LYS A 46 -2.11 34.87 24.80
C LYS A 46 -1.22 34.71 23.57
N VAL A 47 0.09 34.63 23.75
CA VAL A 47 1.06 34.46 22.67
C VAL A 47 0.86 33.14 21.91
N ILE A 48 0.54 32.05 22.61
CA ILE A 48 0.18 30.77 21.98
C ILE A 48 -1.12 30.89 21.20
N SER A 49 -2.11 31.60 21.75
CA SER A 49 -3.40 31.81 21.07
C SER A 49 -3.26 32.67 19.80
N ASP A 50 -2.28 33.58 19.79
CA ASP A 50 -1.94 34.45 18.64
C ASP A 50 -0.92 33.81 17.66
N ASP A 51 -0.45 32.58 17.90
CA ASP A 51 0.62 31.89 17.12
C ASP A 51 1.93 32.70 16.96
N LYS A 52 2.30 33.51 17.96
CA LYS A 52 3.50 34.38 17.92
C LYS A 52 4.75 33.66 18.45
N ILE A 53 5.33 32.79 17.63
CA ILE A 53 6.49 31.97 18.02
C ILE A 53 7.67 32.78 18.60
N ASP A 54 8.08 33.90 17.98
CA ASP A 54 9.24 34.68 18.45
C ASP A 54 9.05 35.23 19.87
N CYS A 55 7.82 35.65 20.20
CA CYS A 55 7.48 36.12 21.53
C CYS A 55 7.46 34.97 22.53
N LEU A 56 6.98 33.78 22.11
CA LEU A 56 6.99 32.59 22.94
C LEU A 56 8.43 32.15 23.26
N MET A 57 9.33 32.23 22.27
CA MET A 57 10.75 31.94 22.46
C MET A 57 11.35 32.84 23.55
N ASN A 58 11.09 34.15 23.50
CA ASN A 58 11.61 35.09 24.49
C ASN A 58 11.00 34.84 25.89
N LEU A 59 9.70 34.56 25.99
CA LEU A 59 9.05 34.23 27.26
C LEU A 59 9.55 32.91 27.84
N SER A 60 9.87 31.92 27.00
CA SER A 60 10.44 30.65 27.44
C SER A 60 11.79 30.81 28.13
N LEU A 61 12.62 31.74 27.64
CA LEU A 61 13.92 32.08 28.22
C LEU A 61 13.75 32.76 29.58
N VAL A 62 12.83 33.72 29.69
CA VAL A 62 12.49 34.38 30.97
C VAL A 62 12.06 33.34 32.01
N LEU A 63 11.15 32.44 31.63
CA LEU A 63 10.66 31.40 32.51
C LEU A 63 11.76 30.40 32.93
N ASN A 64 12.70 30.12 32.03
CA ASN A 64 13.83 29.25 32.32
C ASN A 64 14.74 29.88 33.39
N GLU A 65 15.08 31.16 33.25
CA GLU A 65 15.92 31.85 34.25
C GLU A 65 15.20 31.99 35.59
N ILE A 66 13.91 32.33 35.61
CA ILE A 66 13.12 32.37 36.85
C ILE A 66 13.10 30.99 37.53
N SER A 67 12.99 29.90 36.76
CA SER A 67 12.96 28.54 37.31
C SER A 67 14.29 28.07 37.93
N LYS A 68 15.41 28.74 37.62
CA LYS A 68 16.70 28.49 38.30
C LYS A 68 16.80 29.20 39.65
N ILE A 69 16.01 30.25 39.84
CA ILE A 69 16.05 31.13 41.01
C ILE A 69 15.06 30.63 42.08
N MET A 70 13.90 30.11 41.64
CA MET A 70 12.85 29.63 42.54
C MET A 70 12.94 28.14 42.83
N ASN A 71 12.57 27.75 44.05
CA ASN A 71 12.38 26.35 44.40
C ASN A 71 11.01 25.85 43.88
N ASP A 72 10.88 24.53 43.66
CA ASP A 72 9.68 23.91 43.08
C ASP A 72 8.39 24.13 43.91
N GLU A 73 8.52 24.37 45.21
CA GLU A 73 7.41 24.61 46.13
C GLU A 73 6.84 26.04 45.97
N ASP A 74 7.70 27.04 45.79
CA ASP A 74 7.33 28.43 45.55
C ASP A 74 6.62 28.59 44.19
N ILE A 75 7.11 27.86 43.18
CA ILE A 75 6.50 27.83 41.84
C ILE A 75 5.06 27.30 41.91
N LYS A 76 4.81 26.23 42.68
CA LYS A 76 3.44 25.70 42.88
C LYS A 76 2.54 26.70 43.62
N ASN A 77 3.06 27.37 44.65
CA ASN A 77 2.32 28.38 45.41
C ASN A 77 1.93 29.60 44.58
N TYR A 78 2.73 29.94 43.56
CA TYR A 78 2.44 31.04 42.65
C TYR A 78 1.44 30.64 41.54
N GLN A 79 1.43 29.37 41.15
CA GLN A 79 0.56 28.81 40.11
C GLN A 79 -0.92 28.73 40.52
N HIS A 80 -1.23 28.50 41.81
CA HIS A 80 -2.59 28.42 42.32
C HIS A 80 -3.29 29.79 42.53
N SER A 81 -2.91 30.83 41.78
CA SER A 81 -3.65 32.09 41.80
C SER A 81 -4.90 32.00 40.91
N ASP A 82 -6.06 32.43 41.43
CA ASP A 82 -7.38 32.33 40.78
C ASP A 82 -7.47 32.95 39.36
N ARG A 83 -6.46 33.70 38.92
CA ARG A 83 -6.47 34.46 37.65
C ARG A 83 -6.05 33.65 36.42
N ILE A 84 -5.30 32.55 36.59
CA ILE A 84 -4.62 31.90 35.46
C ILE A 84 -5.43 30.71 34.91
N GLY A 85 -6.08 29.96 35.81
CA GLY A 85 -6.74 28.70 35.51
C GLY A 85 -5.75 27.58 35.15
N ASN A 86 -6.17 26.32 35.23
CA ASN A 86 -5.35 25.21 34.75
C ASN A 86 -5.41 25.16 33.22
N PHE A 87 -4.28 25.31 32.53
CA PHE A 87 -4.24 25.21 31.08
C PHE A 87 -3.06 24.37 30.58
N ASN A 88 -3.36 23.48 29.65
CA ASN A 88 -2.38 22.62 28.98
C ASN A 88 -1.91 23.31 27.69
N LEU A 89 -0.60 23.59 27.58
CA LEU A 89 -0.03 24.33 26.45
C LEU A 89 -0.26 23.62 25.10
N VAL A 90 -0.21 22.28 25.09
CA VAL A 90 -0.43 21.49 23.88
C VAL A 90 -1.89 21.55 23.45
N SER A 91 -2.83 21.35 24.38
CA SER A 91 -4.27 21.48 24.07
C SER A 91 -4.62 22.89 23.60
N LEU A 92 -3.99 23.92 24.17
CA LEU A 92 -4.17 25.31 23.76
C LEU A 92 -3.63 25.59 22.36
N ALA A 93 -2.44 25.07 22.03
CA ALA A 93 -1.88 25.18 20.69
C ALA A 93 -2.77 24.48 19.65
N CYS A 94 -3.27 23.28 19.97
CA CYS A 94 -4.18 22.55 19.09
C CYS A 94 -5.52 23.28 18.90
N LYS A 95 -6.09 23.83 19.98
CA LYS A 95 -7.33 24.61 19.95
C LYS A 95 -7.24 25.84 19.04
N ASN A 96 -6.08 26.50 19.03
CA ASN A 96 -5.82 27.70 18.23
C ASN A 96 -5.12 27.42 16.89
N LYS A 97 -4.92 26.15 16.51
CA LYS A 97 -4.27 25.74 15.25
C LYS A 97 -2.83 26.23 15.09
N ALA A 98 -2.12 26.45 16.20
CA ALA A 98 -0.77 27.02 16.24
C ALA A 98 0.31 25.94 16.02
N ILE A 99 0.49 25.46 14.77
CA ILE A 99 1.42 24.36 14.44
C ILE A 99 2.85 24.69 14.86
N LYS A 100 3.37 25.87 14.48
CA LYS A 100 4.77 26.24 14.75
C LYS A 100 5.07 26.30 16.24
N VAL A 101 4.12 26.82 17.01
CA VAL A 101 4.17 26.81 18.47
C VAL A 101 4.17 25.39 19.03
N LEU A 102 3.34 24.49 18.50
CA LEU A 102 3.29 23.10 18.92
C LEU A 102 4.63 22.37 18.64
N GLU A 103 5.19 22.55 17.44
CA GLU A 103 6.51 22.00 17.09
C GLU A 103 7.60 22.55 18.01
N TYR A 104 7.55 23.85 18.33
CA TYR A 104 8.47 24.46 19.27
C TYR A 104 8.35 23.88 20.68
N ILE A 105 7.13 23.66 21.18
CA ILE A 105 6.87 23.02 22.48
C ILE A 105 7.44 21.60 22.54
N PHE A 106 7.44 20.86 21.42
CA PHE A 106 7.97 19.48 21.36
C PHE A 106 9.46 19.37 21.04
N SER A 107 10.14 20.48 20.76
CA SER A 107 11.56 20.47 20.39
C SER A 107 12.48 20.17 21.60
N ASP A 108 13.49 19.32 21.38
CA ASP A 108 14.44 18.87 22.42
C ASP A 108 15.27 20.00 23.06
N LYS A 109 15.30 21.18 22.43
CA LYS A 109 16.14 22.30 22.87
C LYS A 109 15.66 22.95 24.16
N LEU A 110 14.40 22.79 24.58
CA LEU A 110 13.87 23.43 25.78
C LEU A 110 12.87 22.55 26.53
N GLN A 111 13.42 21.70 27.40
CA GLN A 111 12.65 20.98 28.42
C GLN A 111 11.78 21.93 29.28
N THR A 112 12.05 23.24 29.32
CA THR A 112 11.41 24.23 30.20
C THR A 112 9.91 24.42 29.93
N LEU A 113 9.46 24.68 28.70
CA LEU A 113 8.03 24.85 28.40
C LEU A 113 7.25 23.54 28.56
N TYR A 114 7.86 22.43 28.17
CA TYR A 114 7.32 21.09 28.39
C TYR A 114 7.20 20.77 29.89
N ASN A 115 8.25 21.01 30.68
CA ASN A 115 8.24 20.85 32.14
C ASN A 115 7.26 21.80 32.83
N LEU A 116 7.13 23.04 32.33
CA LEU A 116 6.13 23.99 32.81
C LEU A 116 4.73 23.48 32.52
N SER A 117 4.48 22.91 31.35
CA SER A 117 3.17 22.31 31.06
C SER A 117 2.83 21.15 32.00
N ILE A 118 3.82 20.34 32.41
CA ILE A 118 3.65 19.30 33.45
C ILE A 118 3.39 19.93 34.82
N LYS A 119 4.17 20.95 35.21
CA LYS A 119 4.05 21.62 36.52
C LYS A 119 2.73 22.39 36.68
N ILE A 120 2.33 23.18 35.68
CA ILE A 120 1.12 24.04 35.66
C ILE A 120 -0.16 23.20 35.65
N SER A 121 -0.13 22.05 34.99
CA SER A 121 -1.31 21.19 34.92
C SER A 121 -1.53 20.36 36.19
N GLY A 122 -0.57 20.37 37.14
CA GLY A 122 -0.69 19.68 38.44
C GLY A 122 -0.55 18.16 38.36
N PHE A 123 -0.23 17.63 37.18
CA PHE A 123 -0.19 16.20 36.90
C PHE A 123 1.20 15.61 37.16
N ARG A 124 1.25 14.34 37.57
CA ARG A 124 2.52 13.64 37.86
C ARG A 124 3.33 13.48 36.57
N LYS A 125 4.66 13.38 36.69
CA LYS A 125 5.61 13.16 35.57
C LYS A 125 5.28 11.98 34.62
N ASN A 126 4.33 11.11 35.00
CA ASN A 126 3.89 9.93 34.24
C ASN A 126 2.48 10.06 33.66
N GLU A 127 1.77 11.17 33.85
CA GLU A 127 0.45 11.40 33.24
C GLU A 127 0.64 11.98 31.83
N LEU A 128 0.00 11.33 30.86
CA LEU A 128 0.15 11.57 29.42
C LEU A 128 -0.32 12.99 29.10
N LEU A 129 0.62 13.95 28.98
CA LEU A 129 0.34 15.37 28.75
C LEU A 129 -0.64 15.63 27.59
N LEU A 130 -0.61 14.76 26.58
CA LEU A 130 -1.46 14.78 25.39
C LEU A 130 -2.92 14.35 25.66
N SER A 131 -3.13 13.56 26.72
CA SER A 131 -4.44 13.03 27.14
C SER A 131 -5.17 13.91 28.15
N VAL A 132 -4.48 14.89 28.73
CA VAL A 132 -5.01 15.78 29.77
C VAL A 132 -6.22 16.54 29.24
N LYS A 133 -7.31 16.47 29.99
CA LYS A 133 -8.58 17.13 29.68
C LYS A 133 -8.63 18.53 30.27
N ASP A 134 -9.17 19.47 29.51
CA ASP A 134 -9.41 20.84 29.95
C ASP A 134 -10.73 20.98 30.73
N GLU A 135 -11.12 22.22 31.06
CA GLU A 135 -12.38 22.57 31.74
C GLU A 135 -13.64 22.08 31.00
N PHE A 136 -13.55 21.80 29.70
CA PHE A 136 -14.62 21.26 28.87
C PHE A 136 -14.54 19.74 28.72
N SER A 137 -13.65 19.08 29.47
CA SER A 137 -13.35 17.65 29.38
C SER A 137 -12.77 17.19 28.04
N HIS A 138 -12.19 18.10 27.25
CA HIS A 138 -11.55 17.77 25.97
C HIS A 138 -10.01 17.78 26.07
N ASN A 139 -9.35 16.91 25.31
CA ASN A 139 -7.89 16.82 25.25
C ASN A 139 -7.33 17.38 23.93
N ALA A 140 -6.00 17.29 23.76
CA ALA A 140 -5.31 17.78 22.58
C ALA A 140 -5.78 17.08 21.28
N PHE A 141 -6.05 15.77 21.33
CA PHE A 141 -6.52 15.01 20.17
C PHE A 141 -7.91 15.46 19.70
N TYR A 142 -8.82 15.73 20.63
CA TYR A 142 -10.12 16.33 20.29
C TYR A 142 -9.95 17.64 19.53
N TYR A 143 -9.11 18.56 20.02
CA TYR A 143 -8.89 19.85 19.38
C TYR A 143 -8.15 19.72 18.04
N ALA A 144 -7.20 18.79 17.93
CA ALA A 144 -6.50 18.51 16.68
C ALA A 144 -7.46 17.98 15.62
N ILE A 145 -8.33 17.02 15.95
CA ILE A 145 -9.33 16.50 15.00
C ILE A 145 -10.32 17.61 14.62
N ARG A 146 -10.83 18.37 15.61
CA ARG A 146 -11.76 19.49 15.38
C ARG A 146 -11.20 20.57 14.45
N SER A 147 -9.88 20.73 14.40
CA SER A 147 -9.23 21.76 13.59
C SER A 147 -9.38 21.54 12.07
N ASN A 148 -9.68 20.31 11.64
CA ASN A 148 -9.59 19.82 10.26
C ASN A 148 -8.20 19.95 9.61
N MET A 149 -7.13 20.01 10.42
CA MET A 149 -5.74 19.99 9.94
C MET A 149 -5.09 18.64 10.24
N THR A 150 -4.89 17.83 9.21
CA THR A 150 -4.31 16.49 9.30
C THR A 150 -2.88 16.53 9.84
N ASP A 151 -2.08 17.54 9.45
CA ASP A 151 -0.73 17.78 9.97
C ASP A 151 -0.68 17.91 11.49
N LEU A 152 -1.62 18.68 12.06
CA LEU A 152 -1.69 18.91 13.49
C LEU A 152 -1.95 17.61 14.26
N LEU A 153 -2.86 16.77 13.75
CA LEU A 153 -3.11 15.45 14.35
C LEU A 153 -1.92 14.52 14.16
N ASN A 154 -1.27 14.56 13.00
CA ASN A 154 -0.10 13.73 12.71
C ASN A 154 1.05 14.03 13.68
N ILE A 155 1.33 15.31 13.96
CA ILE A 155 2.35 15.72 14.95
C ILE A 155 2.07 15.10 16.33
N LEU A 156 0.81 15.09 16.77
CA LEU A 156 0.45 14.48 18.06
C LEU A 156 0.63 12.95 18.06
N VAL A 157 0.24 12.28 16.97
CA VAL A 157 0.37 10.83 16.83
C VAL A 157 1.85 10.41 16.81
N GLU A 158 2.69 11.08 16.02
CA GLU A 158 4.12 10.81 15.97
C GLU A 158 4.80 11.08 17.31
N LYS A 159 4.44 12.18 17.98
CA LYS A 159 4.97 12.48 19.32
C LYS A 159 4.54 11.44 20.35
N TRP A 160 3.29 10.96 20.28
CA TRP A 160 2.81 9.91 21.18
C TRP A 160 3.60 8.60 21.00
N ARG A 161 3.74 8.14 19.75
CA ARG A 161 4.47 6.91 19.40
C ARG A 161 5.92 6.92 19.87
N SER A 162 6.55 8.09 19.89
CA SER A 162 7.93 8.22 20.40
C SER A 162 8.07 8.06 21.91
N GLN A 163 6.96 8.11 22.68
CA GLN A 163 6.99 8.21 24.14
C GLN A 163 6.12 7.16 24.87
N TYR A 164 5.08 6.62 24.24
CA TYR A 164 4.01 5.87 24.91
C TYR A 164 3.47 4.70 24.07
N ASN A 165 2.64 3.85 24.68
CA ASN A 165 1.99 2.69 24.05
C ASN A 165 0.85 3.10 23.10
N ASP A 166 0.75 2.41 21.97
CA ASP A 166 -0.26 2.58 20.92
C ASP A 166 -1.68 2.15 21.35
N GLU A 167 -1.84 1.23 22.30
CA GLU A 167 -3.17 0.83 22.81
C GLU A 167 -3.92 2.04 23.42
N VAL A 168 -3.22 2.82 24.24
CA VAL A 168 -3.79 4.02 24.88
C VAL A 168 -4.03 5.12 23.85
N LEU A 169 -3.24 5.15 22.76
CA LEU A 169 -3.45 6.10 21.67
C LEU A 169 -4.75 5.80 20.90
N ASP A 170 -5.03 4.53 20.62
CA ASP A 170 -6.29 4.12 19.99
C ASP A 170 -7.49 4.58 20.84
N ASP A 171 -7.49 4.26 22.13
CA ASP A 171 -8.58 4.65 23.04
C ASP A 171 -8.83 6.16 23.02
N ILE A 172 -7.77 6.96 23.10
CA ILE A 172 -7.87 8.43 23.14
C ILE A 172 -8.33 8.99 21.79
N LEU A 173 -7.82 8.49 20.67
CA LEU A 173 -8.25 8.91 19.33
C LEU A 173 -9.71 8.53 19.09
N SER A 174 -10.08 7.31 19.42
CA SER A 174 -11.43 6.77 19.28
C SER A 174 -12.44 7.54 20.14
N GLN A 175 -12.10 7.81 21.40
CA GLN A 175 -12.95 8.61 22.29
C GLN A 175 -13.12 10.03 21.76
N SER A 176 -12.02 10.69 21.37
CA SER A 176 -12.04 12.05 20.83
C SER A 176 -12.88 12.15 19.56
N TYR A 177 -12.71 11.20 18.64
CA TYR A 177 -13.46 11.14 17.38
C TYR A 177 -14.95 10.86 17.61
N LYS A 178 -15.28 9.90 18.49
CA LYS A 178 -16.66 9.58 18.86
C LYS A 178 -17.35 10.78 19.51
N GLU A 179 -16.67 11.50 20.39
CA GLU A 179 -17.21 12.69 21.02
C GLU A 179 -17.52 13.81 20.00
N LEU A 180 -16.63 14.04 19.03
CA LEU A 180 -16.87 15.01 17.95
C LEU A 180 -18.09 14.63 17.10
N LYS A 181 -18.27 13.34 16.82
CA LYS A 181 -19.44 12.82 16.11
C LYS A 181 -20.72 13.00 16.93
N LEU A 182 -20.71 12.66 18.22
CA LEU A 182 -21.86 12.83 19.12
C LEU A 182 -22.29 14.29 19.25
N ARG A 183 -21.32 15.21 19.26
CA ARG A 183 -21.55 16.67 19.31
C ARG A 183 -21.86 17.29 17.94
N ASN A 184 -22.00 16.49 16.88
CA ASN A 184 -22.25 16.94 15.51
C ASN A 184 -21.26 18.02 15.01
N VAL A 185 -19.99 17.90 15.38
CA VAL A 185 -18.95 18.83 14.90
C VAL A 185 -18.65 18.54 13.43
N SER A 186 -18.67 19.58 12.59
CA SER A 186 -18.39 19.45 11.16
C SER A 186 -16.90 19.13 10.92
N LEU A 187 -16.63 17.95 10.38
CA LEU A 187 -15.30 17.49 10.00
C LEU A 187 -15.21 17.33 8.48
N THR A 188 -14.11 17.76 7.88
CA THR A 188 -13.85 17.55 6.45
C THR A 188 -13.74 16.05 6.15
N ARG A 189 -14.05 15.65 4.91
CA ARG A 189 -13.94 14.24 4.50
C ARG A 189 -12.52 13.70 4.71
N GLU A 190 -11.53 14.51 4.35
CA GLU A 190 -10.11 14.22 4.54
C GLU A 190 -9.77 13.93 6.01
N MET A 191 -10.14 14.80 6.95
CA MET A 191 -9.87 14.58 8.38
C MET A 191 -10.59 13.33 8.90
N GLN A 192 -11.82 13.06 8.46
CA GLN A 192 -12.53 11.86 8.86
C GLN A 192 -11.82 10.58 8.39
N LEU A 193 -11.37 10.55 7.13
CA LEU A 193 -10.59 9.45 6.58
C LEU A 193 -9.25 9.30 7.29
N PHE A 194 -8.57 10.40 7.56
CA PHE A 194 -7.26 10.41 8.22
C PHE A 194 -7.32 9.85 9.65
N VAL A 195 -8.29 10.28 10.46
CA VAL A 195 -8.49 9.74 11.82
C VAL A 195 -8.83 8.25 11.78
N GLN A 196 -9.73 7.86 10.87
CA GLN A 196 -10.09 6.45 10.68
C GLN A 196 -8.87 5.63 10.27
N SER A 197 -8.01 6.15 9.40
CA SER A 197 -6.75 5.51 9.03
C SER A 197 -5.88 5.26 10.24
N LYS A 198 -5.63 6.29 11.07
CA LYS A 198 -4.76 6.16 12.25
C LYS A 198 -5.32 5.16 13.27
N ILE A 199 -6.63 5.20 13.54
CA ILE A 199 -7.28 4.23 14.44
C ILE A 199 -7.14 2.80 13.90
N LEU A 200 -7.36 2.60 12.60
CA LEU A 200 -7.20 1.29 11.98
C LEU A 200 -5.72 0.85 11.98
N ASP A 201 -4.78 1.74 11.69
CA ASP A 201 -3.35 1.46 11.74
C ASP A 201 -2.92 1.01 13.15
N LEU A 202 -3.42 1.66 14.21
CA LEU A 202 -3.14 1.29 15.61
C LEU A 202 -3.73 -0.07 15.99
N ARG A 203 -4.99 -0.32 15.63
CA ARG A 203 -5.69 -1.57 15.96
C ARG A 203 -5.19 -2.79 15.21
N PHE A 204 -4.68 -2.59 13.99
CA PHE A 204 -4.47 -3.72 13.07
C PHE A 204 -3.03 -3.89 12.61
N PHE A 205 -2.13 -2.92 12.81
CA PHE A 205 -0.79 -2.91 12.20
C PHE A 205 0.33 -2.53 13.16
N HIS A 206 0.13 -2.70 14.48
CA HIS A 206 1.15 -2.47 15.50
C HIS A 206 2.38 -3.36 15.28
N GLU A 207 3.60 -2.88 15.57
CA GLU A 207 4.88 -3.60 15.32
C GLU A 207 4.93 -5.00 15.98
N SER A 208 4.14 -5.25 17.03
CA SER A 208 3.96 -6.59 17.63
C SER A 208 3.30 -7.61 16.71
N THR A 209 2.62 -7.19 15.63
CA THR A 209 2.06 -8.10 14.62
C THR A 209 3.10 -8.61 13.63
N ALA A 210 4.27 -7.98 13.57
CA ALA A 210 5.37 -8.36 12.68
C ALA A 210 6.50 -9.05 13.46
N GLY A 211 6.28 -10.32 13.85
CA GLY A 211 7.42 -11.24 13.95
C GLY A 211 7.94 -11.62 15.34
N SER A 212 7.09 -12.09 16.23
CA SER A 212 7.53 -13.14 17.16
C SER A 212 6.44 -14.20 17.34
N CYS A 213 6.80 -15.47 17.23
CA CYS A 213 5.94 -16.59 17.66
C CYS A 213 5.73 -16.60 19.20
N GLU A 214 6.06 -15.52 19.92
CA GLU A 214 5.96 -15.46 21.38
C GLU A 214 5.13 -14.25 21.87
N THR A 215 4.78 -13.30 21.00
CA THR A 215 3.82 -12.22 21.24
C THR A 215 3.09 -11.94 19.93
N GLY A 216 1.77 -11.94 19.79
CA GLY A 216 0.67 -12.02 20.74
C GLY A 216 -0.56 -11.49 20.02
N ASN A 217 -1.11 -12.27 19.06
CA ASN A 217 -2.48 -12.04 18.60
C ASN A 217 -3.34 -13.14 19.21
N SER A 218 -4.25 -12.79 20.10
CA SER A 218 -5.22 -13.75 20.62
C SER A 218 -6.15 -14.23 19.48
N TRP A 219 -6.74 -15.41 19.63
CA TRP A 219 -7.81 -15.85 18.73
C TRP A 219 -8.95 -14.82 18.64
N ILE A 220 -9.20 -14.08 19.74
CA ILE A 220 -10.20 -13.02 19.80
C ILE A 220 -9.85 -11.91 18.79
N GLU A 221 -8.61 -11.43 18.74
CA GLU A 221 -8.20 -10.40 17.78
C GLU A 221 -8.24 -10.89 16.32
N ILE A 222 -7.87 -12.15 16.07
CA ILE A 222 -7.99 -12.75 14.73
C ILE A 222 -9.46 -12.79 14.31
N LYS A 223 -10.35 -13.22 15.21
CA LYS A 223 -11.80 -13.28 14.99
C LYS A 223 -12.38 -11.88 14.73
N GLU A 224 -12.05 -10.89 15.56
CA GLU A 224 -12.49 -9.51 15.39
C GLU A 224 -12.03 -8.94 14.05
N ARG A 225 -10.79 -9.24 13.64
CA ARG A 225 -10.28 -8.85 12.32
C ARG A 225 -11.07 -9.50 11.18
N ILE A 226 -11.35 -10.80 11.26
CA ILE A 226 -12.19 -11.50 10.27
C ILE A 226 -13.57 -10.85 10.19
N GLU A 227 -14.25 -10.67 11.33
CA GLU A 227 -15.59 -10.06 11.38
C GLU A 227 -15.60 -8.64 10.83
N LEU A 228 -14.54 -7.87 11.07
CA LEU A 228 -14.41 -6.52 10.57
C LEU A 228 -14.20 -6.50 9.05
N ILE A 229 -13.31 -7.33 8.49
CA ILE A 229 -13.10 -7.36 7.04
C ILE A 229 -14.33 -7.88 6.29
N VAL A 230 -15.05 -8.84 6.86
CA VAL A 230 -16.31 -9.33 6.28
C VAL A 230 -17.33 -8.20 6.23
N ARG A 231 -17.46 -7.43 7.31
CA ARG A 231 -18.34 -6.24 7.35
C ARG A 231 -17.92 -5.17 6.33
N TYR A 232 -16.64 -4.87 6.21
CA TYR A 232 -16.17 -3.86 5.24
C TYR A 232 -16.34 -4.32 3.79
N ILE A 233 -16.09 -5.59 3.48
CA ILE A 233 -16.32 -6.13 2.14
C ILE A 233 -17.81 -6.03 1.78
N GLN A 234 -18.70 -6.41 2.68
CA GLN A 234 -20.15 -6.27 2.49
C GLN A 234 -20.55 -4.80 2.29
N SER A 235 -20.01 -3.89 3.10
CA SER A 235 -20.26 -2.45 2.98
C SER A 235 -19.76 -1.90 1.64
N ILE A 236 -18.53 -2.21 1.21
CA ILE A 236 -18.02 -1.77 -0.10
C ILE A 236 -18.92 -2.30 -1.21
N LYS A 237 -19.29 -3.58 -1.19
CA LYS A 237 -20.15 -4.15 -2.23
C LYS A 237 -21.48 -3.39 -2.31
N ASN A 238 -22.14 -3.16 -1.18
CA ASN A 238 -23.43 -2.47 -1.15
C ASN A 238 -23.32 -0.99 -1.55
N ASP A 239 -22.31 -0.28 -1.05
CA ASP A 239 -22.13 1.15 -1.30
C ASP A 239 -21.69 1.40 -2.75
N TYR A 240 -20.85 0.54 -3.33
CA TYR A 240 -20.17 0.78 -4.62
C TYR A 240 -20.58 -0.15 -5.77
N TRP A 241 -21.62 -0.97 -5.60
CA TRP A 241 -22.12 -1.80 -6.70
C TRP A 241 -22.45 -0.95 -7.93
N ASP A 242 -23.25 0.10 -7.74
CA ASP A 242 -23.69 1.01 -8.80
C ASP A 242 -22.99 2.38 -8.75
N GLN A 243 -22.37 2.74 -7.63
CA GLN A 243 -21.69 4.04 -7.49
C GLN A 243 -20.28 4.06 -8.12
N ASP A 244 -19.83 5.23 -8.53
CA ASP A 244 -18.46 5.42 -8.99
C ASP A 244 -17.46 5.34 -7.84
N LEU A 245 -16.22 4.99 -8.18
CA LEU A 245 -15.14 4.84 -7.21
C LEU A 245 -14.64 6.22 -6.76
N ASP A 246 -14.58 6.43 -5.45
CA ASP A 246 -14.05 7.64 -4.84
C ASP A 246 -12.87 7.32 -3.90
N GLU A 247 -12.32 8.35 -3.25
CA GLU A 247 -11.23 8.18 -2.28
C GLU A 247 -11.62 7.29 -1.09
N LYS A 248 -12.92 7.28 -0.72
CA LYS A 248 -13.44 6.40 0.34
C LYS A 248 -13.34 4.94 -0.08
N PHE A 249 -13.69 4.59 -1.32
CA PHE A 249 -13.52 3.23 -1.83
C PHE A 249 -12.06 2.79 -1.70
N ILE A 250 -11.13 3.59 -2.22
CA ILE A 250 -9.70 3.27 -2.22
C ILE A 250 -9.21 3.04 -0.79
N PHE A 251 -9.58 3.93 0.14
CA PHE A 251 -9.22 3.82 1.55
C PHE A 251 -9.69 2.51 2.18
N ILE A 252 -10.96 2.13 2.01
CA ILE A 252 -11.49 0.90 2.59
C ILE A 252 -10.88 -0.33 1.89
N ALA A 253 -10.68 -0.28 0.57
CA ALA A 253 -10.03 -1.34 -0.19
C ALA A 253 -8.60 -1.59 0.30
N GLU A 254 -7.82 -0.53 0.58
CA GLU A 254 -6.48 -0.65 1.16
C GLU A 254 -6.51 -1.28 2.55
N PHE A 255 -7.48 -0.90 3.38
CA PHE A 255 -7.67 -1.53 4.68
C PHE A 255 -7.96 -3.04 4.56
N ILE A 256 -8.84 -3.43 3.63
CA ILE A 256 -9.15 -4.84 3.37
C ILE A 256 -7.90 -5.58 2.89
N ALA A 257 -7.17 -5.02 1.92
CA ALA A 257 -5.96 -5.64 1.37
C ALA A 257 -4.91 -5.89 2.46
N LYS A 258 -4.60 -4.87 3.26
CA LYS A 258 -3.66 -4.99 4.37
C LYS A 258 -4.14 -6.01 5.43
N SER A 259 -5.44 -6.09 5.68
CA SER A 259 -5.99 -7.05 6.65
C SER A 259 -5.94 -8.48 6.12
N ILE A 260 -6.20 -8.70 4.83
CA ILE A 260 -6.02 -9.99 4.15
C ILE A 260 -4.54 -10.41 4.21
N HIS A 261 -3.61 -9.49 3.97
CA HIS A 261 -2.17 -9.72 4.07
C HIS A 261 -1.75 -10.25 5.45
N ILE A 262 -2.30 -9.69 6.52
CA ILE A 262 -2.02 -10.19 7.87
C ILE A 262 -2.71 -11.53 8.13
N LEU A 263 -3.99 -11.64 7.77
CA LEU A 263 -4.76 -12.86 8.03
C LEU A 263 -4.19 -14.07 7.30
N LYS A 264 -3.72 -13.93 6.05
CA LYS A 264 -3.13 -15.05 5.34
C LYS A 264 -1.86 -15.57 6.03
N GLU A 265 -1.06 -14.68 6.65
CA GLU A 265 0.12 -15.08 7.42
C GLU A 265 -0.24 -15.77 8.74
N LEU A 266 -1.27 -15.28 9.44
CA LEU A 266 -1.75 -15.86 10.69
C LEU A 266 -2.53 -17.18 10.49
N LEU A 267 -3.12 -17.36 9.30
CA LEU A 267 -4.00 -18.49 8.96
C LEU A 267 -3.42 -19.33 7.82
N ARG A 268 -2.10 -19.48 7.76
CA ARG A 268 -1.40 -20.29 6.73
C ARG A 268 -1.93 -21.71 6.59
N SER A 269 -2.45 -22.29 7.68
CA SER A 269 -3.10 -23.61 7.71
C SER A 269 -4.37 -23.71 6.85
N THR A 270 -4.94 -22.58 6.43
CA THR A 270 -6.20 -22.49 5.68
C THR A 270 -6.00 -22.31 4.17
N TYR A 271 -4.75 -22.30 3.69
CA TYR A 271 -4.43 -22.22 2.26
C TYR A 271 -5.02 -23.39 1.45
N ASP A 272 -5.43 -24.50 2.09
CA ASP A 272 -6.12 -25.60 1.44
C ASP A 272 -7.64 -25.38 1.26
N ARG A 273 -8.18 -24.24 1.72
CA ARG A 273 -9.62 -23.92 1.77
C ARG A 273 -9.97 -22.53 1.25
N LEU A 274 -9.03 -21.59 1.32
CA LEU A 274 -9.27 -20.17 1.00
C LEU A 274 -8.26 -19.67 -0.04
N PRO A 275 -8.73 -18.90 -1.04
CA PRO A 275 -7.89 -18.35 -2.12
C PRO A 275 -7.19 -17.05 -1.69
N TRP A 276 -6.31 -17.12 -0.70
CA TRP A 276 -5.67 -15.95 -0.09
C TRP A 276 -4.85 -15.11 -1.07
N GLU A 277 -3.96 -15.76 -1.83
CA GLU A 277 -3.06 -15.07 -2.77
C GLU A 277 -3.84 -14.47 -3.94
N GLU A 278 -4.90 -15.14 -4.39
CA GLU A 278 -5.71 -14.70 -5.52
C GLU A 278 -6.48 -13.43 -5.18
N ILE A 279 -7.15 -13.40 -4.02
CA ILE A 279 -7.99 -12.27 -3.64
C ILE A 279 -7.15 -11.04 -3.28
N GLU A 280 -6.04 -11.23 -2.57
CA GLU A 280 -5.12 -10.15 -2.22
C GLU A 280 -4.52 -9.54 -3.49
N PHE A 281 -4.02 -10.38 -4.40
CA PHE A 281 -3.42 -9.92 -5.65
C PHE A 281 -4.41 -9.11 -6.49
N CYS A 282 -5.62 -9.64 -6.71
CA CYS A 282 -6.65 -8.95 -7.48
C CYS A 282 -7.02 -7.59 -6.87
N LEU A 283 -7.14 -7.53 -5.53
CA LEU A 283 -7.46 -6.30 -4.81
C LEU A 283 -6.33 -5.27 -4.88
N ILE A 284 -5.09 -5.67 -4.61
CA ILE A 284 -3.92 -4.77 -4.68
C ILE A 284 -3.76 -4.21 -6.09
N LEU A 285 -3.88 -5.06 -7.11
CA LEU A 285 -3.77 -4.62 -8.49
C LEU A 285 -4.88 -3.61 -8.83
N PHE A 286 -6.11 -3.86 -8.37
CA PHE A 286 -7.22 -2.94 -8.59
C PHE A 286 -7.01 -1.59 -7.92
N ILE A 287 -6.54 -1.57 -6.68
CA ILE A 287 -6.18 -0.34 -5.96
C ILE A 287 -5.10 0.43 -6.70
N ARG A 288 -4.03 -0.26 -7.13
CA ARG A 288 -2.93 0.34 -7.89
C ARG A 288 -3.45 0.99 -9.16
N CYS A 289 -4.35 0.32 -9.87
CA CYS A 289 -4.95 0.88 -11.07
C CYS A 289 -5.83 2.09 -10.76
N CYS A 290 -6.61 2.07 -9.69
CA CYS A 290 -7.39 3.26 -9.28
C CYS A 290 -6.48 4.47 -8.97
N LYS A 291 -5.30 4.25 -8.40
CA LYS A 291 -4.35 5.32 -8.04
C LYS A 291 -3.52 5.84 -9.21
N ASN A 292 -3.11 4.97 -10.13
CA ASN A 292 -2.21 5.30 -11.23
C ASN A 292 -2.95 5.27 -12.58
N SER A 293 -3.58 6.38 -12.96
CA SER A 293 -4.30 6.57 -14.24
C SER A 293 -3.45 6.47 -15.50
N SER A 294 -2.13 6.57 -15.39
CA SER A 294 -1.21 6.58 -16.52
C SER A 294 -0.76 5.19 -17.00
N GLU A 295 -0.92 4.13 -16.19
CA GLU A 295 -0.49 2.75 -16.49
C GLU A 295 -1.69 1.88 -16.91
N SER A 296 -2.49 2.35 -17.88
CA SER A 296 -3.58 1.53 -18.43
C SER A 296 -3.03 0.21 -18.98
N ASN A 297 -3.75 -0.87 -18.71
CA ASN A 297 -3.38 -2.19 -19.22
C ASN A 297 -4.63 -2.93 -19.70
N LEU A 298 -4.75 -3.09 -21.02
CA LEU A 298 -5.88 -3.77 -21.66
C LEU A 298 -6.20 -5.13 -21.07
N VAL A 299 -5.18 -5.96 -20.78
CA VAL A 299 -5.40 -7.33 -20.28
C VAL A 299 -6.10 -7.28 -18.95
N TYR A 300 -5.57 -6.50 -18.02
CA TYR A 300 -6.17 -6.31 -16.71
C TYR A 300 -7.58 -5.70 -16.81
N ASN A 301 -7.72 -4.61 -17.57
CA ASN A 301 -8.99 -3.88 -17.71
C ASN A 301 -10.11 -4.72 -18.35
N CYS A 302 -9.78 -5.71 -19.17
CA CYS A 302 -10.75 -6.63 -19.76
C CYS A 302 -11.15 -7.78 -18.81
N VAL A 303 -10.26 -8.14 -17.89
CA VAL A 303 -10.44 -9.30 -17.01
C VAL A 303 -11.08 -8.89 -15.69
N LEU A 304 -10.56 -7.87 -15.01
CA LEU A 304 -11.02 -7.46 -13.67
C LEU A 304 -11.66 -6.07 -13.69
N ASN A 305 -12.99 -6.04 -13.85
CA ASN A 305 -13.78 -4.83 -13.67
C ASN A 305 -14.27 -4.66 -12.21
N LYS A 306 -14.91 -3.52 -11.92
CA LYS A 306 -15.42 -3.21 -10.57
C LYS A 306 -16.36 -4.30 -10.05
N LYS A 307 -17.39 -4.68 -10.82
CA LYS A 307 -18.39 -5.67 -10.39
C LYS A 307 -17.75 -7.04 -10.16
N GLN A 308 -16.82 -7.44 -11.02
CA GLN A 308 -16.07 -8.68 -10.92
C GLN A 308 -15.24 -8.72 -9.63
N LEU A 309 -14.48 -7.65 -9.31
CA LEU A 309 -13.75 -7.56 -8.05
C LEU A 309 -14.69 -7.61 -6.84
N LEU A 310 -15.78 -6.83 -6.85
CA LEU A 310 -16.74 -6.81 -5.74
C LEU A 310 -17.36 -8.19 -5.51
N MET A 311 -17.62 -8.95 -6.59
CA MET A 311 -18.11 -10.31 -6.49
C MET A 311 -17.06 -11.25 -5.90
N HIS A 312 -15.83 -11.19 -6.38
CA HIS A 312 -14.71 -11.98 -5.85
C HIS A 312 -14.50 -11.73 -4.35
N LEU A 313 -14.49 -10.46 -3.94
CA LEU A 313 -14.39 -10.07 -2.52
C LEU A 313 -15.57 -10.60 -1.72
N PHE A 314 -16.79 -10.46 -2.23
CA PHE A 314 -17.97 -10.92 -1.53
C PHE A 314 -17.97 -12.44 -1.33
N ASN A 315 -17.71 -13.21 -2.39
CA ASN A 315 -17.63 -14.67 -2.31
C ASN A 315 -16.55 -15.09 -1.31
N PHE A 316 -15.39 -14.44 -1.35
CA PHE A 316 -14.33 -14.64 -0.37
C PHE A 316 -14.79 -14.35 1.06
N SER A 317 -15.49 -13.24 1.30
CA SER A 317 -15.99 -12.86 2.62
C SER A 317 -17.04 -13.83 3.18
N VAL A 318 -17.89 -14.39 2.32
CA VAL A 318 -18.89 -15.39 2.71
C VAL A 318 -18.20 -16.66 3.19
N VAL A 319 -17.23 -17.17 2.44
CA VAL A 319 -16.50 -18.39 2.83
C VAL A 319 -15.63 -18.15 4.05
N LEU A 320 -14.91 -17.02 4.11
CA LEU A 320 -14.11 -16.65 5.28
C LEU A 320 -14.98 -16.54 6.54
N GLY A 321 -16.13 -15.86 6.42
CA GLY A 321 -17.13 -15.74 7.48
C GLY A 321 -17.71 -17.09 7.90
N ALA A 322 -17.91 -18.05 7.00
CA ALA A 322 -18.37 -19.38 7.39
C ALA A 322 -17.28 -20.22 8.07
N GLN A 323 -16.01 -20.03 7.70
CA GLN A 323 -14.90 -20.82 8.23
C GLN A 323 -14.46 -20.36 9.62
N HIS A 324 -14.71 -19.10 10.03
CA HIS A 324 -14.17 -18.58 11.29
C HIS A 324 -14.62 -19.36 12.54
N HIS A 325 -15.84 -19.92 12.56
CA HIS A 325 -16.32 -20.78 13.64
C HIS A 325 -15.53 -22.09 13.79
N LYS A 326 -14.94 -22.60 12.70
CA LYS A 326 -14.15 -23.85 12.72
C LYS A 326 -12.77 -23.69 13.35
N PHE A 327 -12.35 -22.45 13.57
CA PHE A 327 -11.07 -22.12 14.20
C PHE A 327 -11.24 -21.79 15.69
N GLU A 328 -12.49 -21.74 16.19
CA GLU A 328 -12.80 -21.43 17.58
C GLU A 328 -12.15 -22.48 18.50
N ASN A 329 -11.30 -22.01 19.43
CA ASN A 329 -10.45 -22.81 20.32
C ASN A 329 -9.21 -23.48 19.68
N SER A 330 -8.87 -23.17 18.42
CA SER A 330 -7.60 -23.61 17.83
C SER A 330 -6.43 -22.83 18.40
N ASP A 331 -5.31 -23.51 18.63
CA ASP A 331 -4.05 -22.86 18.98
C ASP A 331 -3.56 -22.01 17.81
N VAL A 332 -3.30 -20.72 18.06
CA VAL A 332 -2.82 -19.76 17.06
C VAL A 332 -1.53 -20.25 16.39
N MET A 333 -0.67 -20.96 17.12
CA MET A 333 0.53 -21.56 16.54
C MET A 333 0.22 -22.65 15.53
N GLN A 334 -0.87 -23.38 15.68
CA GLN A 334 -1.32 -24.35 14.69
C GLN A 334 -1.92 -23.67 13.47
N LEU A 335 -2.63 -22.55 13.66
CA LEU A 335 -3.21 -21.79 12.56
C LEU A 335 -2.13 -21.21 11.63
N ALA A 336 -1.00 -20.80 12.18
CA ALA A 336 0.15 -20.27 11.45
C ALA A 336 1.01 -21.35 10.74
N LYS A 337 0.74 -22.64 10.93
CA LYS A 337 1.52 -23.71 10.28
C LYS A 337 1.27 -23.72 8.77
N SER A 338 2.36 -23.75 8.02
CA SER A 338 2.31 -23.87 6.57
C SER A 338 1.77 -25.22 6.11
N VAL A 339 0.99 -25.19 5.04
CA VAL A 339 0.46 -26.35 4.32
C VAL A 339 1.41 -26.70 3.19
N THR A 340 1.83 -27.95 3.14
CA THR A 340 2.72 -28.47 2.09
C THR A 340 1.91 -29.36 1.15
N LEU A 341 1.13 -28.75 0.24
CA LEU A 341 0.33 -29.47 -0.74
C LEU A 341 0.61 -28.94 -2.16
N PRO A 342 0.51 -29.80 -3.20
CA PRO A 342 0.53 -29.34 -4.59
C PRO A 342 -0.61 -28.37 -4.84
N ARG A 343 -0.29 -27.21 -5.42
CA ARG A 343 -1.26 -26.11 -5.60
C ARG A 343 -2.45 -26.52 -6.47
N ASP A 344 -2.20 -27.21 -7.59
CA ASP A 344 -3.28 -27.56 -8.53
C ASP A 344 -4.36 -28.42 -7.84
N ASN A 345 -3.95 -29.40 -7.03
CA ASN A 345 -4.88 -30.21 -6.22
C ASN A 345 -5.68 -29.38 -5.19
N VAL A 346 -5.04 -28.35 -4.61
CA VAL A 346 -5.70 -27.45 -3.66
C VAL A 346 -6.74 -26.59 -4.36
N ILE A 347 -6.42 -26.05 -5.54
CA ILE A 347 -7.36 -25.26 -6.35
C ILE A 347 -8.59 -26.10 -6.68
N ASP A 348 -8.38 -27.32 -7.19
CA ASP A 348 -9.48 -28.23 -7.54
C ASP A 348 -10.40 -28.50 -6.35
N LYS A 349 -9.81 -28.78 -5.18
CA LYS A 349 -10.55 -28.98 -3.93
C LYS A 349 -11.31 -27.72 -3.48
N ILE A 350 -10.70 -26.54 -3.60
CA ILE A 350 -11.36 -25.28 -3.22
C ILE A 350 -12.56 -25.01 -4.13
N ILE A 351 -12.40 -25.21 -5.44
CA ILE A 351 -13.46 -25.03 -6.44
C ILE A 351 -14.57 -26.07 -6.27
N GLU A 352 -14.24 -27.32 -5.95
CA GLU A 352 -15.23 -28.36 -5.67
C GLU A 352 -16.12 -27.99 -4.48
N ASN A 353 -15.52 -27.41 -3.43
CA ASN A 353 -16.25 -27.00 -2.23
C ASN A 353 -16.96 -25.64 -2.39
N ASN A 354 -16.45 -24.75 -3.24
CA ASN A 354 -16.99 -23.40 -3.47
C ASN A 354 -16.80 -23.05 -4.95
N SER A 355 -17.78 -23.42 -5.77
CA SER A 355 -17.74 -23.28 -7.23
C SER A 355 -17.56 -21.83 -7.70
N GLU A 356 -17.97 -20.88 -6.87
CA GLU A 356 -17.89 -19.43 -7.08
C GLU A 356 -16.44 -18.92 -7.21
N PHE A 357 -15.46 -19.67 -6.70
CA PHE A 357 -14.05 -19.30 -6.84
C PHE A 357 -13.44 -19.69 -8.19
N ARG A 358 -14.13 -20.45 -9.04
CA ARG A 358 -13.63 -20.81 -10.37
C ARG A 358 -13.27 -19.57 -11.19
N GLU A 359 -14.18 -18.59 -11.22
CA GLU A 359 -13.94 -17.35 -11.95
C GLU A 359 -12.77 -16.54 -11.35
N LEU A 360 -12.62 -16.52 -10.01
CA LEU A 360 -11.49 -15.86 -9.36
C LEU A 360 -10.16 -16.48 -9.81
N TYR A 361 -10.04 -17.80 -9.82
CA TYR A 361 -8.82 -18.47 -10.29
C TYR A 361 -8.55 -18.23 -11.78
N ASP A 362 -9.59 -18.25 -12.62
CA ASP A 362 -9.46 -17.99 -14.06
C ASP A 362 -9.03 -16.55 -14.35
N ASP A 363 -9.59 -15.58 -13.64
CA ASP A 363 -9.25 -14.16 -13.77
C ASP A 363 -7.84 -13.89 -13.23
N TYR A 364 -7.54 -14.40 -12.03
CA TYR A 364 -6.22 -14.33 -11.42
C TYR A 364 -5.15 -14.90 -12.34
N GLU A 365 -5.36 -16.08 -12.94
CA GLU A 365 -4.38 -16.72 -13.81
C GLU A 365 -4.00 -15.86 -15.02
N LYS A 366 -4.99 -15.29 -15.71
CA LYS A 366 -4.75 -14.44 -16.89
C LYS A 366 -3.89 -13.23 -16.52
N ILE A 367 -4.23 -12.59 -15.40
CA ILE A 367 -3.59 -11.35 -14.96
C ILE A 367 -2.18 -11.63 -14.42
N ARG A 368 -2.01 -12.61 -13.51
CA ARG A 368 -0.68 -12.94 -12.96
C ARG A 368 0.30 -13.34 -14.05
N ASN A 369 -0.16 -14.09 -15.06
CA ASN A 369 0.69 -14.56 -16.14
C ASN A 369 1.22 -13.36 -16.93
N PHE A 370 0.33 -12.43 -17.25
CA PHE A 370 0.70 -11.19 -17.91
C PHE A 370 1.70 -10.37 -17.08
N CYS A 371 1.41 -10.12 -15.80
CA CYS A 371 2.26 -9.34 -14.90
C CYS A 371 3.66 -9.94 -14.75
N SER A 372 3.77 -11.24 -14.47
CA SER A 372 5.06 -11.93 -14.31
C SER A 372 5.89 -11.89 -15.59
N LEU A 373 5.25 -12.04 -16.76
CA LEU A 373 5.94 -11.95 -18.06
C LEU A 373 6.44 -10.53 -18.37
N GLU A 374 5.66 -9.48 -18.08
CA GLU A 374 6.12 -8.09 -18.26
C GLU A 374 7.28 -7.74 -17.31
N VAL A 375 7.27 -8.25 -16.07
CA VAL A 375 8.40 -8.07 -15.15
C VAL A 375 9.65 -8.75 -15.71
N ILE A 376 9.57 -10.03 -16.10
CA ILE A 376 10.72 -10.72 -16.70
C ILE A 376 11.22 -9.96 -17.93
N LYS A 377 10.31 -9.53 -18.83
CA LYS A 377 10.66 -8.75 -20.01
C LYS A 377 11.45 -7.48 -19.67
N THR A 378 10.97 -6.70 -18.71
CA THR A 378 11.61 -5.45 -18.28
C THR A 378 13.05 -5.71 -17.82
N TYR A 379 13.28 -6.76 -17.03
CA TYR A 379 14.63 -7.12 -16.60
C TYR A 379 15.49 -7.67 -17.74
N THR A 380 14.92 -8.40 -18.70
CA THR A 380 15.67 -8.84 -19.89
C THR A 380 16.10 -7.66 -20.77
N ASP A 381 15.25 -6.65 -20.92
CA ASP A 381 15.55 -5.44 -21.70
C ASP A 381 16.67 -4.62 -21.03
N LEU A 382 16.66 -4.49 -19.71
CA LEU A 382 17.67 -3.78 -18.92
C LEU A 382 19.10 -4.34 -19.08
N ILE A 383 19.24 -5.66 -19.24
CA ILE A 383 20.56 -6.28 -19.44
C ILE A 383 21.16 -5.85 -20.78
N GLU A 384 20.35 -5.80 -21.82
CA GLU A 384 20.79 -5.51 -23.18
C GLU A 384 21.10 -4.02 -23.38
N SER A 385 20.33 -3.14 -22.73
CA SER A 385 20.58 -1.69 -22.76
C SER A 385 21.80 -1.25 -21.93
N SER A 386 22.42 -2.15 -21.16
CA SER A 386 23.54 -1.82 -20.30
C SER A 386 24.89 -1.96 -21.01
N ASP A 387 25.63 -0.86 -21.16
CA ASP A 387 27.04 -0.85 -21.63
C ASP A 387 28.02 -1.42 -20.58
N THR A 388 27.51 -2.15 -19.59
CA THR A 388 28.31 -2.64 -18.47
C THR A 388 29.18 -3.82 -18.94
N THR A 389 30.49 -3.74 -18.68
CA THR A 389 31.44 -4.82 -18.93
C THR A 389 31.95 -5.42 -17.62
N GLY A 390 32.43 -6.66 -17.67
CA GLY A 390 33.01 -7.33 -16.51
C GLY A 390 32.01 -7.65 -15.39
N LYS A 391 32.40 -7.44 -14.12
CA LYS A 391 31.67 -7.89 -12.92
C LYS A 391 30.25 -7.34 -12.79
N ARG A 392 29.99 -6.10 -13.22
CA ARG A 392 28.65 -5.49 -13.14
C ARG A 392 27.63 -6.22 -14.02
N ARG A 393 28.03 -6.63 -15.23
CA ARG A 393 27.18 -7.41 -16.13
C ARG A 393 26.83 -8.79 -15.56
N HIS A 394 27.76 -9.44 -14.86
CA HIS A 394 27.52 -10.71 -14.17
C HIS A 394 26.48 -10.57 -13.06
N LEU A 395 26.56 -9.48 -12.28
CA LEU A 395 25.60 -9.19 -11.22
C LEU A 395 24.19 -8.92 -11.78
N LEU A 396 24.08 -8.22 -12.91
CA LEU A 396 22.80 -8.01 -13.60
C LEU A 396 22.20 -9.32 -14.11
N VAL A 397 23.00 -10.18 -14.75
CA VAL A 397 22.56 -11.51 -15.19
C VAL A 397 22.11 -12.37 -14.00
N SER A 398 22.90 -12.40 -12.92
CA SER A 398 22.52 -13.10 -11.69
C SER A 398 21.19 -12.58 -11.13
N ARG A 399 21.00 -11.26 -11.08
CA ARG A 399 19.75 -10.67 -10.58
C ARG A 399 18.56 -10.98 -11.48
N LEU A 400 18.71 -10.95 -12.80
CA LEU A 400 17.66 -11.37 -13.73
C LEU A 400 17.29 -12.84 -13.49
N LEU A 401 18.26 -13.74 -13.37
CA LEU A 401 17.97 -15.16 -13.14
C LEU A 401 17.22 -15.37 -11.81
N GLN A 402 17.48 -14.55 -10.79
CA GLN A 402 16.71 -14.56 -9.54
C GLN A 402 15.28 -14.09 -9.75
N VAL A 403 15.10 -12.95 -10.43
CA VAL A 403 13.77 -12.42 -10.77
C VAL A 403 12.99 -13.44 -11.58
N MET A 404 13.61 -14.04 -12.59
CA MET A 404 13.03 -15.14 -13.36
C MET A 404 12.65 -16.33 -12.48
N GLY A 405 13.55 -16.79 -11.62
CA GLY A 405 13.27 -17.89 -10.70
C GLY A 405 12.03 -17.63 -9.87
N GLU A 406 11.92 -16.45 -9.26
CA GLU A 406 10.75 -16.06 -8.46
C GLU A 406 9.48 -15.98 -9.31
N HIS A 407 9.51 -15.28 -10.44
CA HIS A 407 8.34 -15.09 -11.30
C HIS A 407 7.91 -16.33 -12.08
N LEU A 408 8.69 -17.41 -12.09
CA LEU A 408 8.32 -18.71 -12.65
C LEU A 408 7.67 -19.65 -11.61
N LYS A 409 7.56 -19.27 -10.34
CA LYS A 409 6.94 -20.09 -9.31
C LYS A 409 5.42 -20.23 -9.51
N ASN A 410 4.91 -21.41 -9.18
CA ASN A 410 3.49 -21.70 -9.04
C ASN A 410 3.23 -22.50 -7.75
N THR A 411 3.65 -21.97 -6.61
CA THR A 411 3.44 -22.62 -5.30
C THR A 411 2.21 -22.03 -4.60
N LEU A 412 1.75 -22.65 -3.51
CA LEU A 412 0.64 -22.11 -2.70
C LEU A 412 0.90 -20.68 -2.20
N TYR A 413 2.15 -20.37 -1.86
CA TYR A 413 2.56 -19.09 -1.26
C TYR A 413 3.22 -18.13 -2.26
N SER A 414 3.52 -18.59 -3.48
CA SER A 414 4.12 -17.77 -4.54
C SER A 414 3.57 -18.22 -5.89
N PRO A 415 2.30 -17.92 -6.21
CA PRO A 415 1.64 -18.42 -7.40
C PRO A 415 1.84 -17.47 -8.59
N ASN A 416 3.08 -17.14 -8.93
CA ASN A 416 3.41 -16.03 -9.84
C ASN A 416 3.11 -16.29 -11.33
N LEU A 417 3.35 -17.50 -11.84
CA LEU A 417 3.12 -17.85 -13.25
C LEU A 417 2.57 -19.28 -13.34
N SER A 418 1.54 -19.49 -14.16
CA SER A 418 0.97 -20.81 -14.40
C SER A 418 2.03 -21.83 -14.88
N THR A 419 1.86 -23.09 -14.49
CA THR A 419 2.73 -24.20 -14.89
C THR A 419 2.85 -24.29 -16.41
N THR A 420 1.76 -24.07 -17.15
CA THR A 420 1.73 -24.06 -18.62
C THR A 420 2.61 -22.96 -19.21
N ALA A 421 2.48 -21.72 -18.73
CA ALA A 421 3.28 -20.61 -19.22
C ALA A 421 4.76 -20.73 -18.83
N ALA A 422 5.04 -21.19 -17.60
CA ALA A 422 6.40 -21.47 -17.13
C ALA A 422 7.06 -22.55 -17.99
N ASN A 423 6.37 -23.65 -18.28
CA ASN A 423 6.87 -24.71 -19.15
C ASN A 423 7.11 -24.23 -20.57
N ALA A 424 6.23 -23.39 -21.12
CA ALA A 424 6.43 -22.80 -22.45
C ALA A 424 7.71 -21.95 -22.52
N LEU A 425 8.02 -21.18 -21.48
CA LEU A 425 9.27 -20.43 -21.37
C LEU A 425 10.49 -21.34 -21.20
N LEU A 426 10.42 -22.32 -20.30
CA LEU A 426 11.56 -23.21 -20.01
C LEU A 426 11.85 -24.19 -21.14
N ALA A 427 10.86 -24.52 -21.97
CA ALA A 427 10.99 -25.41 -23.11
C ALA A 427 11.94 -24.85 -24.18
N SER A 428 12.04 -23.52 -24.32
CA SER A 428 12.94 -22.88 -25.30
C SER A 428 14.41 -22.89 -24.88
N LEU A 429 14.69 -23.25 -23.62
CA LEU A 429 16.03 -23.20 -23.04
C LEU A 429 16.74 -24.55 -23.08
N PRO A 430 18.07 -24.55 -23.27
CA PRO A 430 18.90 -25.74 -23.05
C PRO A 430 18.73 -26.30 -21.63
N LEU A 431 18.89 -27.63 -21.48
CA LEU A 431 18.78 -28.34 -20.21
C LEU A 431 19.58 -27.70 -19.08
N GLY A 432 20.82 -27.30 -19.33
CA GLY A 432 21.69 -26.67 -18.32
C GLY A 432 21.13 -25.34 -17.77
N THR A 433 20.60 -24.48 -18.64
CA THR A 433 20.02 -23.20 -18.23
C THR A 433 18.67 -23.40 -17.52
N ARG A 434 17.88 -24.37 -17.98
CA ARG A 434 16.64 -24.78 -17.30
C ARG A 434 16.92 -25.24 -15.87
N GLU A 435 17.94 -26.08 -15.65
CA GLU A 435 18.32 -26.54 -14.32
C GLU A 435 18.77 -25.40 -13.40
N ILE A 436 19.53 -24.42 -13.92
CA ILE A 436 19.99 -23.26 -13.14
C ILE A 436 18.80 -22.41 -12.71
N ILE A 437 17.88 -22.08 -13.62
CA ILE A 437 16.69 -21.30 -13.31
C ILE A 437 15.80 -22.05 -12.31
N THR A 438 15.64 -23.36 -12.48
CA THR A 438 14.85 -24.21 -11.57
C THR A 438 15.48 -24.25 -10.17
N LYS A 439 16.80 -24.44 -10.07
CA LYS A 439 17.50 -24.41 -8.78
C LYS A 439 17.44 -23.03 -8.12
N LEU A 440 17.55 -21.95 -8.89
CA LEU A 440 17.40 -20.59 -8.37
C LEU A 440 15.97 -20.36 -7.86
N ARG A 441 14.95 -20.74 -8.64
CA ARG A 441 13.54 -20.74 -8.22
C ARG A 441 13.38 -21.43 -6.87
N ASP A 442 13.91 -22.65 -6.71
CA ASP A 442 13.71 -23.46 -5.50
C ASP A 442 14.56 -22.98 -4.31
N SER A 443 15.70 -22.33 -4.56
CA SER A 443 16.62 -21.89 -3.49
C SER A 443 16.36 -20.49 -2.96
N LEU A 444 15.70 -19.59 -3.71
CA LEU A 444 15.49 -18.19 -3.30
C LEU A 444 14.73 -17.99 -1.98
N SER A 445 14.07 -19.03 -1.47
CA SER A 445 13.36 -19.06 -0.18
C SER A 445 14.20 -19.62 0.99
N HIS A 446 15.45 -20.01 0.77
CA HIS A 446 16.30 -20.69 1.75
C HIS A 446 17.68 -20.03 1.86
N GLU A 447 18.34 -20.18 3.02
CA GLU A 447 19.69 -19.67 3.32
C GLU A 447 20.75 -20.19 2.30
N GLU A 448 20.48 -21.35 1.69
CA GLU A 448 21.21 -21.98 0.59
C GLU A 448 21.28 -21.13 -0.70
N ALA A 449 20.39 -20.15 -0.87
CA ALA A 449 20.41 -19.19 -1.98
C ALA A 449 21.75 -18.45 -2.09
N LEU A 450 22.36 -18.11 -0.95
CA LEU A 450 23.62 -17.35 -0.91
C LEU A 450 24.80 -18.21 -1.40
N TYR A 451 24.78 -19.51 -1.10
CA TYR A 451 25.80 -20.45 -1.56
C TYR A 451 25.66 -20.71 -3.07
N ILE A 452 24.44 -20.99 -3.54
CA ILE A 452 24.17 -21.20 -4.98
C ILE A 452 24.50 -19.94 -5.78
N ARG A 453 24.18 -18.76 -5.24
CA ARG A 453 24.57 -17.47 -5.81
C ARG A 453 26.08 -17.33 -5.93
N SER A 454 26.83 -17.63 -4.87
CA SER A 454 28.30 -17.61 -4.89
C SER A 454 28.88 -18.58 -5.91
N GLU A 455 28.31 -19.77 -6.04
CA GLU A 455 28.73 -20.78 -7.02
C GLU A 455 28.45 -20.37 -8.48
N ILE A 456 27.31 -19.75 -8.73
CA ILE A 456 26.97 -19.18 -10.04
C ILE A 456 27.90 -18.00 -10.35
N GLU A 457 28.16 -17.11 -9.39
CA GLU A 457 29.08 -15.96 -9.53
C GLU A 457 30.54 -16.38 -9.86
N LYS A 458 30.99 -17.56 -9.43
CA LYS A 458 32.35 -18.07 -9.70
C LYS A 458 32.55 -18.66 -11.11
N LYS A 459 31.49 -19.02 -11.84
CA LYS A 459 31.60 -19.77 -13.10
C LYS A 459 31.44 -18.89 -14.35
N THR A 460 32.47 -18.11 -14.68
CA THR A 460 32.47 -17.12 -15.78
C THR A 460 32.06 -17.69 -17.16
N TYR A 461 32.38 -18.95 -17.48
CA TYR A 461 32.06 -19.58 -18.77
C TYR A 461 30.56 -19.89 -18.96
N LEU A 462 29.81 -20.08 -17.87
CA LEU A 462 28.37 -20.30 -17.91
C LEU A 462 27.62 -19.05 -18.40
N TYR A 463 28.15 -17.86 -18.11
CA TYR A 463 27.49 -16.59 -18.41
C TYR A 463 27.37 -16.28 -19.90
N LYS A 464 28.35 -16.70 -20.73
CA LYS A 464 28.30 -16.44 -22.18
C LYS A 464 27.17 -17.23 -22.85
N ASN A 465 26.93 -18.47 -22.40
CA ASN A 465 25.84 -19.30 -22.88
C ASN A 465 24.49 -18.84 -22.32
N ILE A 466 24.43 -18.50 -21.03
CA ILE A 466 23.24 -17.95 -20.36
C ILE A 466 22.77 -16.66 -21.04
N GLN A 467 23.68 -15.83 -21.57
CA GLN A 467 23.31 -14.59 -22.26
C GLN A 467 22.51 -14.83 -23.53
N ARG A 468 22.99 -15.77 -24.37
CA ARG A 468 22.28 -16.18 -25.58
C ARG A 468 20.91 -16.77 -25.22
N ASP A 469 20.87 -17.56 -24.15
CA ASP A 469 19.64 -18.19 -23.66
C ASP A 469 18.64 -17.14 -23.10
N ILE A 470 19.13 -16.08 -22.42
CA ILE A 470 18.33 -14.91 -22.02
C ILE A 470 17.77 -14.18 -23.23
N SER A 471 18.57 -14.00 -24.29
CA SER A 471 18.07 -13.40 -25.54
C SER A 471 16.96 -14.23 -26.19
N GLN A 472 17.01 -15.57 -26.10
CA GLN A 472 15.93 -16.44 -26.57
C GLN A 472 14.63 -16.22 -25.78
N ILE A 473 14.72 -16.13 -24.45
CA ILE A 473 13.57 -15.81 -23.59
C ILE A 473 13.01 -14.43 -23.93
N LYS A 474 13.87 -13.42 -24.08
CA LYS A 474 13.49 -12.06 -24.45
C LYS A 474 12.68 -12.04 -25.75
N ASN A 475 13.10 -12.81 -26.75
CA ASN A 475 12.37 -12.89 -28.02
C ASN A 475 11.04 -13.63 -27.89
N LEU A 476 10.96 -14.63 -27.01
CA LEU A 476 9.74 -15.45 -26.81
C LEU A 476 8.65 -14.72 -26.01
N ILE A 477 9.01 -13.95 -24.98
CA ILE A 477 8.05 -13.31 -24.07
C ILE A 477 7.03 -12.41 -24.81
N PRO A 478 7.42 -11.53 -25.75
CA PRO A 478 6.49 -10.72 -26.52
C PRO A 478 5.41 -11.56 -27.23
N HIS A 479 5.75 -12.72 -27.77
CA HIS A 479 4.78 -13.60 -28.43
C HIS A 479 3.76 -14.17 -27.44
N ILE A 480 4.20 -14.58 -26.24
CA ILE A 480 3.30 -15.09 -25.19
C ILE A 480 2.38 -13.96 -24.70
N LEU A 481 2.95 -12.78 -24.41
CA LEU A 481 2.19 -11.60 -24.01
C LEU A 481 1.14 -11.21 -25.07
N HIS A 482 1.50 -11.29 -26.34
CA HIS A 482 0.59 -11.01 -27.45
C HIS A 482 -0.59 -11.99 -27.50
N ARG A 483 -0.35 -13.29 -27.29
CA ARG A 483 -1.42 -14.30 -27.19
C ARG A 483 -2.38 -13.98 -26.05
N ILE A 484 -1.86 -13.58 -24.89
CA ILE A 484 -2.68 -13.18 -23.73
C ILE A 484 -3.52 -11.94 -24.06
N ARG A 485 -2.93 -10.93 -24.70
CA ARG A 485 -3.65 -9.71 -25.15
C ARG A 485 -4.78 -10.04 -26.11
N ILE A 486 -4.50 -10.83 -27.15
CA ILE A 486 -5.52 -11.29 -28.10
C ILE A 486 -6.67 -12.01 -27.39
N ALA A 487 -6.35 -12.94 -26.49
CA ALA A 487 -7.37 -13.71 -25.76
C ALA A 487 -8.26 -12.79 -24.90
N SER A 488 -7.64 -11.80 -24.25
CA SER A 488 -8.34 -10.82 -23.42
C SER A 488 -9.30 -9.96 -24.24
N VAL A 489 -8.85 -9.45 -25.38
CA VAL A 489 -9.71 -8.65 -26.27
C VAL A 489 -10.83 -9.50 -26.86
N LYS A 490 -10.55 -10.74 -27.30
CA LYS A 490 -11.62 -11.66 -27.74
C LYS A 490 -12.68 -11.87 -26.67
N SER A 491 -12.27 -12.01 -25.41
CA SER A 491 -13.19 -12.15 -24.29
C SER A 491 -14.05 -10.90 -24.11
N LEU A 492 -13.43 -9.72 -24.16
CA LEU A 492 -14.12 -8.44 -24.09
C LEU A 492 -15.14 -8.28 -25.23
N MET A 493 -14.73 -8.56 -26.47
CA MET A 493 -15.60 -8.48 -27.65
C MET A 493 -16.83 -9.39 -27.52
N LYS A 494 -16.66 -10.59 -26.95
CA LYS A 494 -17.79 -11.50 -26.69
C LYS A 494 -18.77 -10.88 -25.68
N LYS A 495 -18.27 -10.25 -24.62
CA LYS A 495 -19.12 -9.55 -23.63
C LYS A 495 -19.87 -8.37 -24.27
N VAL A 496 -19.18 -7.55 -25.05
CA VAL A 496 -19.76 -6.41 -25.80
C VAL A 496 -20.81 -6.87 -26.82
N LYS A 497 -20.63 -8.01 -27.48
CA LYS A 497 -21.64 -8.54 -28.41
C LYS A 497 -22.94 -8.95 -27.69
N LEU A 498 -22.84 -9.27 -26.41
CA LEU A 498 -23.96 -9.73 -25.58
C LEU A 498 -24.62 -8.60 -24.78
N SER A 499 -24.04 -7.39 -24.74
CA SER A 499 -24.65 -6.24 -24.05
C SER A 499 -25.81 -5.67 -24.82
N GLU A 500 -26.82 -5.22 -24.07
CA GLU A 500 -28.04 -4.61 -24.60
C GLU A 500 -27.97 -3.07 -24.57
N SER A 501 -27.08 -2.49 -23.75
CA SER A 501 -26.90 -1.03 -23.60
C SER A 501 -25.44 -0.58 -23.60
N ILE A 502 -25.23 0.72 -23.83
CA ILE A 502 -23.90 1.37 -23.73
C ILE A 502 -23.42 1.37 -22.27
N GLU A 503 -24.33 1.48 -21.32
CA GLU A 503 -24.06 1.36 -19.89
C GLU A 503 -23.49 -0.02 -19.54
N ASP A 504 -24.04 -1.11 -20.07
CA ASP A 504 -23.50 -2.48 -19.87
C ASP A 504 -22.08 -2.60 -20.43
N ILE A 505 -21.85 -1.99 -21.61
CA ILE A 505 -20.53 -1.95 -22.23
C ILE A 505 -19.53 -1.25 -21.30
N ARG A 506 -19.90 -0.10 -20.72
CA ARG A 506 -19.05 0.66 -19.77
C ARG A 506 -18.69 -0.15 -18.51
N GLU A 507 -19.50 -1.12 -18.13
CA GLU A 507 -19.22 -1.99 -16.97
C GLU A 507 -18.21 -3.10 -17.24
N PHE A 508 -17.99 -3.47 -18.51
CA PHE A 508 -16.99 -4.48 -18.85
C PHE A 508 -15.56 -4.00 -18.74
N TYR A 509 -15.35 -2.70 -18.50
CA TYR A 509 -14.04 -2.09 -18.38
C TYR A 509 -13.61 -1.96 -16.92
N GLY A 510 -12.30 -2.12 -16.71
CA GLY A 510 -11.59 -1.91 -15.44
C GLY A 510 -11.83 -0.54 -14.78
N PRO A 511 -11.12 -0.22 -13.70
CA PRO A 511 -11.34 0.99 -12.90
C PRO A 511 -11.20 2.32 -13.68
N TYR A 512 -10.62 2.32 -14.88
CA TYR A 512 -10.46 3.53 -15.69
C TYR A 512 -11.70 3.81 -16.57
N ARG A 513 -12.71 4.46 -16.02
CA ARG A 513 -13.85 4.93 -16.82
C ARG A 513 -13.53 6.14 -17.72
N GLN A 514 -12.39 6.81 -17.52
CA GLN A 514 -12.21 8.20 -17.95
C GLN A 514 -11.45 8.44 -19.26
N SER A 515 -10.94 7.43 -19.98
CA SER A 515 -10.29 7.68 -21.28
C SER A 515 -10.55 6.61 -22.33
N ILE A 516 -11.72 6.69 -22.97
CA ILE A 516 -12.06 5.94 -24.20
C ILE A 516 -10.90 6.01 -25.21
N ASP A 517 -10.27 7.18 -25.36
CA ASP A 517 -9.12 7.40 -26.26
C ASP A 517 -7.89 6.53 -25.96
N GLN A 518 -7.64 6.23 -24.69
CA GLN A 518 -6.48 5.43 -24.29
C GLN A 518 -6.71 3.95 -24.60
N TYR A 519 -7.97 3.50 -24.50
CA TYR A 519 -8.39 2.18 -24.92
C TYR A 519 -8.34 2.01 -26.43
N THR A 520 -8.83 2.99 -27.18
CA THR A 520 -8.72 3.01 -28.64
C THR A 520 -7.26 2.87 -29.07
N LYS A 521 -6.35 3.62 -28.45
CA LYS A 521 -4.90 3.52 -28.72
C LYS A 521 -4.30 2.16 -28.38
N GLU A 522 -4.71 1.52 -27.28
CA GLU A 522 -4.23 0.19 -26.91
C GLU A 522 -4.76 -0.92 -27.84
N ILE A 523 -6.02 -0.80 -28.26
CA ILE A 523 -6.65 -1.68 -29.24
C ILE A 523 -5.95 -1.50 -30.61
N GLU A 524 -5.74 -0.27 -31.06
CA GLU A 524 -5.01 0.06 -32.29
C GLU A 524 -3.58 -0.48 -32.27
N LYS A 525 -2.85 -0.31 -31.15
CA LYS A 525 -1.50 -0.87 -30.98
C LYS A 525 -1.51 -2.39 -31.10
N THR A 526 -2.55 -3.05 -30.60
CA THR A 526 -2.72 -4.51 -30.71
C THR A 526 -3.04 -4.93 -32.15
N ILE A 527 -3.80 -4.12 -32.90
CA ILE A 527 -4.04 -4.33 -34.34
C ILE A 527 -2.74 -4.23 -35.13
N LEU A 528 -1.96 -3.17 -34.88
CA LEU A 528 -0.68 -2.95 -35.55
C LEU A 528 0.31 -4.10 -35.27
N SER A 529 0.33 -4.65 -34.05
CA SER A 529 1.16 -5.81 -33.76
C SER A 529 0.68 -7.09 -34.44
N ILE A 530 -0.64 -7.29 -34.60
CA ILE A 530 -1.19 -8.40 -35.40
C ILE A 530 -0.77 -8.27 -36.87
N GLN A 531 -0.79 -7.04 -37.41
CA GLN A 531 -0.36 -6.75 -38.78
C GLN A 531 1.12 -7.11 -38.99
N SER A 532 1.99 -6.72 -38.06
CA SER A 532 3.43 -7.06 -38.10
C SER A 532 3.68 -8.57 -38.03
N ILE A 533 2.91 -9.34 -37.25
CA ILE A 533 3.03 -10.81 -37.23
C ILE A 533 2.61 -11.42 -38.58
N LYS A 534 1.63 -10.81 -39.27
CA LYS A 534 1.24 -11.25 -40.62
C LYS A 534 2.41 -11.10 -41.60
N GLU A 535 3.14 -9.98 -41.52
CA GLU A 535 4.34 -9.73 -42.32
C GLU A 535 5.46 -10.74 -41.99
N ASP A 536 5.64 -11.12 -40.71
CA ASP A 536 6.59 -12.17 -40.31
C ASP A 536 6.25 -13.54 -40.93
N PHE A 537 4.96 -13.90 -41.01
CA PHE A 537 4.53 -15.14 -41.67
C PHE A 537 4.81 -15.12 -43.18
N GLU A 538 4.63 -13.97 -43.82
CA GLU A 538 4.95 -13.79 -45.25
C GLU A 538 6.46 -13.93 -45.48
N CYS A 539 7.28 -13.33 -44.61
CA CYS A 539 8.75 -13.49 -44.66
C CYS A 539 9.19 -14.95 -44.39
N LEU A 540 8.54 -15.65 -43.46
CA LEU A 540 8.82 -17.06 -43.18
C LEU A 540 8.45 -17.97 -44.36
N GLU A 541 7.36 -17.65 -45.06
CA GLU A 541 6.90 -18.36 -46.26
C GLU A 541 7.90 -18.14 -47.43
N GLU A 542 8.42 -16.93 -47.61
CA GLU A 542 9.49 -16.64 -48.58
C GLU A 542 10.80 -17.37 -48.25
N LEU A 543 11.20 -17.39 -46.98
CA LEU A 543 12.39 -18.12 -46.53
C LEU A 543 12.22 -19.63 -46.73
N LEU A 544 11.04 -20.19 -46.46
CA LEU A 544 10.76 -21.59 -46.76
C LEU A 544 10.81 -21.86 -48.26
N LEU A 545 10.12 -21.07 -49.09
CA LEU A 545 10.18 -21.22 -50.55
C LEU A 545 11.62 -21.11 -51.10
N SER A 546 12.51 -20.38 -50.42
CA SER A 546 13.93 -20.33 -50.74
C SER A 546 14.71 -21.60 -50.30
N LEU A 547 14.32 -22.20 -49.18
CA LEU A 547 14.85 -23.46 -48.63
C LEU A 547 14.38 -24.71 -49.40
N ASP A 548 13.16 -24.68 -49.96
CA ASP A 548 12.58 -25.75 -50.80
C ASP A 548 13.47 -26.08 -52.01
N LYS A 549 14.27 -25.10 -52.46
CA LYS A 549 15.25 -25.26 -53.55
C LYS A 549 16.55 -25.98 -53.13
N ALA A 550 16.75 -26.24 -51.84
CA ALA A 550 18.02 -26.71 -51.27
C ALA A 550 17.93 -28.05 -50.50
N ILE A 551 16.74 -28.66 -50.41
CA ILE A 551 16.46 -29.80 -49.52
C ILE A 551 16.30 -31.12 -50.32
N ASN A 552 16.72 -32.25 -49.73
CA ASN A 552 16.56 -33.60 -50.28
C ASN A 552 15.25 -34.29 -49.82
N ASP A 553 14.76 -35.28 -50.57
CA ASP A 553 13.46 -35.97 -50.42
C ASP A 553 13.08 -36.47 -49.00
N LYS A 554 14.04 -36.70 -48.10
CA LYS A 554 13.77 -37.17 -46.72
C LYS A 554 13.28 -36.09 -45.75
N GLU A 555 13.56 -34.83 -46.03
CA GLU A 555 13.17 -33.68 -45.18
C GLU A 555 11.88 -32.99 -45.69
N MET A 556 11.43 -33.37 -46.88
CA MET A 556 10.25 -32.85 -47.58
C MET A 556 8.95 -33.00 -46.77
N ILE A 557 8.78 -34.11 -46.03
CA ILE A 557 7.58 -34.36 -45.20
C ILE A 557 7.51 -33.37 -44.01
N LEU A 558 8.65 -33.09 -43.35
CA LEU A 558 8.72 -32.10 -42.27
C LEU A 558 8.49 -30.69 -42.81
N PHE A 559 8.98 -30.43 -44.01
CA PHE A 559 8.82 -29.16 -44.71
C PHE A 559 7.36 -28.90 -45.11
N GLU A 560 6.66 -29.90 -45.66
CA GLU A 560 5.22 -29.82 -45.94
C GLU A 560 4.40 -29.61 -44.66
N GLN A 561 4.76 -30.28 -43.56
CA GLN A 561 4.12 -30.06 -42.25
C GLN A 561 4.36 -28.64 -41.73
N MET A 562 5.56 -28.09 -41.88
CA MET A 562 5.86 -26.69 -41.54
C MET A 562 5.02 -25.73 -42.40
N HIS A 563 4.98 -25.93 -43.71
CA HIS A 563 4.20 -25.11 -44.64
C HIS A 563 2.70 -25.15 -44.30
N TYR A 564 2.15 -26.32 -44.00
CA TYR A 564 0.77 -26.47 -43.54
C TYR A 564 0.49 -25.72 -42.24
N LEU A 565 1.37 -25.84 -41.24
CA LEU A 565 1.22 -25.16 -39.94
C LEU A 565 1.29 -23.63 -40.08
N ILE A 566 2.14 -23.14 -40.99
CA ILE A 566 2.28 -21.71 -41.30
C ILE A 566 1.03 -21.19 -41.99
N GLN A 567 0.55 -21.86 -43.03
CA GLN A 567 -0.68 -21.45 -43.70
C GLN A 567 -1.89 -21.50 -42.78
N LYS A 568 -1.98 -22.53 -41.92
CA LYS A 568 -3.01 -22.61 -40.89
C LYS A 568 -2.92 -21.43 -39.91
N GLY A 569 -1.72 -21.13 -39.42
CA GLY A 569 -1.47 -19.99 -38.53
C GLY A 569 -1.82 -18.65 -39.15
N LYS A 570 -1.44 -18.41 -40.41
CA LYS A 570 -1.78 -17.22 -41.20
C LYS A 570 -3.28 -17.07 -41.37
N LYS A 571 -3.98 -18.15 -41.73
CA LYS A 571 -5.44 -18.14 -41.90
C LYS A 571 -6.16 -17.85 -40.59
N ASP A 572 -5.72 -18.46 -39.49
CA ASP A 572 -6.26 -18.19 -38.15
C ASP A 572 -6.03 -16.73 -37.74
N LEU A 573 -4.86 -16.16 -38.04
CA LEU A 573 -4.53 -14.75 -37.82
C LEU A 573 -5.34 -13.79 -38.70
N GLU A 574 -5.58 -14.11 -39.97
CA GLU A 574 -6.40 -13.29 -40.85
C GLU A 574 -7.86 -13.27 -40.42
N ILE A 575 -8.41 -14.43 -40.04
CA ILE A 575 -9.76 -14.52 -39.49
C ILE A 575 -9.84 -13.68 -38.22
N LEU A 576 -8.83 -13.80 -37.35
CA LEU A 576 -8.74 -13.07 -36.10
C LEU A 576 -8.61 -11.57 -36.33
N SER A 577 -7.76 -11.12 -37.25
CA SER A 577 -7.59 -9.72 -37.65
C SER A 577 -8.87 -9.14 -38.24
N ARG A 578 -9.52 -9.83 -39.19
CA ARG A 578 -10.81 -9.37 -39.75
C ARG A 578 -11.90 -9.30 -38.70
N HIS A 579 -12.01 -10.30 -37.82
CA HIS A 579 -12.99 -10.29 -36.74
C HIS A 579 -12.69 -9.17 -35.73
N PHE A 580 -11.41 -8.94 -35.43
CA PHE A 580 -10.93 -7.87 -34.56
C PHE A 580 -11.24 -6.51 -35.16
N VAL A 581 -10.86 -6.23 -36.42
CA VAL A 581 -11.14 -4.95 -37.10
C VAL A 581 -12.63 -4.69 -37.22
N THR A 582 -13.44 -5.67 -37.63
CA THR A 582 -14.89 -5.49 -37.82
C THR A 582 -15.63 -5.25 -36.50
N THR A 583 -15.23 -5.95 -35.44
CA THR A 583 -15.89 -5.80 -34.14
C THR A 583 -15.33 -4.60 -33.38
N CYS A 584 -14.05 -4.26 -33.52
CA CYS A 584 -13.48 -3.03 -32.99
C CYS A 584 -14.03 -1.80 -33.70
N SER A 585 -14.28 -1.85 -35.01
CA SER A 585 -14.97 -0.76 -35.70
C SER A 585 -16.40 -0.61 -35.19
N LEU A 586 -17.14 -1.73 -35.02
CA LEU A 586 -18.47 -1.71 -34.39
C LEU A 586 -18.42 -1.16 -32.95
N PHE A 587 -17.42 -1.57 -32.17
CA PHE A 587 -17.20 -1.14 -30.80
C PHE A 587 -16.84 0.35 -30.69
N LEU A 588 -15.91 0.84 -31.51
CA LEU A 588 -15.53 2.25 -31.60
C LEU A 588 -16.72 3.10 -32.06
N THR A 589 -17.57 2.57 -32.95
CA THR A 589 -18.80 3.24 -33.40
C THR A 589 -19.89 3.27 -32.32
N CYS A 590 -19.91 2.33 -31.38
CA CYS A 590 -20.84 2.35 -30.23
C CYS A 590 -20.39 3.26 -29.08
N MET A 591 -19.10 3.66 -29.07
CA MET A 591 -18.47 4.42 -27.98
C MET A 591 -18.28 5.91 -28.31
N LEU A 592 -18.40 6.29 -29.59
CA LEU A 592 -18.48 7.67 -30.10
C LEU A 592 -19.95 8.07 -30.26
#